data_AF-A0A935N6K8-F1
#
_entry.id   AF-A0A935N6K8-F1
#
_cell.length_a   1.000
_cell.length_b   1.000
_cell.length_c   1.000
_cell.angle_alpha   90.00
_cell.angle_beta   90.00
_cell.angle_gamma   90.00
#
_symmetry.space_group_name_H-M   'P 1'
#
loop_
_entity.id
_entity.type
_entity.pdbx_description
1 polymer ?
#
loop_
_entity_poly.entity_id
_entity_poly.type
_entity_poly.pdbx_seq_one_letter_code
_entity_poly.pdbx_strand_id
1 'polypeptide(L)'
;MTNTGKRFQITPCPLQGLHRIERLALEDSRGWFERLYCFNTFSALGLKKTVQQMNRSFTVQKGSVRGMHFQRAPMIETKLVSCTRGEVFDVAVDLRPDSPTYLKWHGEVLSASNRRSLLIPDGFAHGFQTLSDDCEMLYLHTTAFAAELADGLNPLDPKLAITWPLAVTEMSPGDQNRPMLTAEFKGLIV
;
A
#
# COMPACT_ATOMS: atom_id res chain seq x y z
N MET A 1 19.01 -25.52 16.61
CA MET A 1 17.83 -24.78 16.10
C MET A 1 18.35 -23.67 15.19
N THR A 2 18.20 -23.82 13.88
CA THR A 2 18.83 -22.96 12.87
C THR A 2 18.13 -21.60 12.82
N ASN A 3 18.62 -20.65 13.63
CA ASN A 3 18.26 -19.24 13.54
C ASN A 3 18.88 -18.67 12.26
N THR A 4 18.16 -18.71 11.15
CA THR A 4 18.66 -18.23 9.85
C THR A 4 18.74 -16.71 9.75
N GLY A 5 18.46 -15.94 10.81
CA GLY A 5 18.50 -14.47 10.81
C GLY A 5 17.48 -13.79 9.88
N LYS A 6 16.82 -14.56 9.00
CA LYS A 6 15.83 -14.11 8.03
C LYS A 6 14.53 -13.72 8.77
N ARG A 7 14.11 -12.47 8.61
CA ARG A 7 12.91 -11.90 9.26
C ARG A 7 11.80 -11.55 8.26
N PHE A 8 12.12 -11.61 6.98
CA PHE A 8 11.23 -11.24 5.89
C PHE A 8 11.40 -12.23 4.74
N GLN A 9 10.29 -12.60 4.14
CA GLN A 9 10.25 -13.22 2.82
C GLN A 9 9.69 -12.18 1.85
N ILE A 10 10.47 -11.86 0.82
CA ILE A 10 10.16 -10.82 -0.15
C ILE A 10 9.82 -11.49 -1.47
N THR A 11 8.69 -11.14 -2.08
CA THR A 11 8.24 -11.69 -3.35
C THR A 11 7.90 -10.54 -4.30
N PRO A 12 8.47 -10.48 -5.51
CA PRO A 12 8.09 -9.48 -6.50
C PRO A 12 6.64 -9.70 -6.94
N CYS A 13 5.90 -8.60 -7.10
CA CYS A 13 4.56 -8.60 -7.68
C CYS A 13 4.65 -8.36 -9.21
N PRO A 14 3.55 -8.55 -9.96
CA PRO A 14 3.53 -8.30 -11.41
C PRO A 14 3.83 -6.85 -11.84
N LEU A 15 3.74 -5.87 -10.94
CA LEU A 15 4.09 -4.46 -11.22
C LEU A 15 5.54 -4.19 -10.85
N GLN A 16 6.29 -3.54 -11.75
CA GLN A 16 7.74 -3.37 -11.58
C GLN A 16 8.08 -2.60 -10.30
N GLY A 17 8.82 -3.24 -9.40
CA GLY A 17 9.28 -2.65 -8.13
C GLY A 17 8.28 -2.79 -6.96
N LEU A 18 7.07 -3.27 -7.21
CA LEU A 18 6.10 -3.61 -6.18
C LEU A 18 6.47 -4.97 -5.57
N HIS A 19 6.48 -5.06 -4.24
CA HIS A 19 6.83 -6.31 -3.56
C HIS A 19 5.84 -6.64 -2.44
N ARG A 20 5.45 -7.92 -2.37
CA ARG A 20 4.83 -8.49 -1.17
C ARG A 20 5.91 -8.84 -0.17
N ILE A 21 5.68 -8.48 1.09
CA ILE A 21 6.57 -8.78 2.19
C ILE A 21 5.82 -9.65 3.20
N GLU A 22 6.29 -10.87 3.42
CA GLU A 22 5.79 -11.77 4.45
C GLU A 22 6.72 -11.66 5.68
N ARG A 23 6.17 -11.23 6.82
CA ARG A 23 6.93 -11.06 8.07
C ARG A 23 7.04 -12.40 8.78
N LEU A 24 8.28 -12.81 9.06
CA LEU A 24 8.58 -14.07 9.74
C LEU A 24 8.70 -13.79 11.24
N ALA A 25 7.58 -13.90 11.96
CA ALA A 25 7.57 -13.71 13.40
C ALA A 25 8.32 -14.84 14.13
N LEU A 26 8.91 -14.51 15.26
CA LEU A 26 9.32 -15.51 16.24
C LEU A 26 8.15 -15.80 17.15
N GLU A 27 7.84 -17.07 17.37
CA GLU A 27 6.73 -17.47 18.22
C GLU A 27 7.23 -18.27 19.43
N ASP A 28 6.60 -18.03 20.57
CA ASP A 28 6.75 -18.84 21.78
C ASP A 28 5.44 -18.88 22.57
N SER A 29 5.44 -19.50 23.75
CA SER A 29 4.23 -19.67 24.56
C SER A 29 3.54 -18.37 24.99
N ARG A 30 4.22 -17.21 24.87
CA ARG A 30 3.68 -15.88 25.19
C ARG A 30 2.99 -15.22 24.00
N GLY A 31 3.17 -15.74 22.79
CA GLY A 31 2.70 -15.14 21.55
C GLY A 31 3.81 -15.03 20.52
N TRP A 32 3.93 -13.87 19.87
CA TRP A 32 4.89 -13.67 18.79
C TRP A 32 5.54 -12.30 18.80
N PHE A 33 6.74 -12.23 18.21
CA PHE A 33 7.52 -11.01 18.04
C PHE A 33 8.03 -10.93 16.60
N GLU A 34 7.63 -9.88 15.89
CA GLU A 34 8.02 -9.66 14.49
C GLU A 34 8.67 -8.30 14.26
N ARG A 35 9.34 -8.16 13.13
CA ARG A 35 9.81 -6.85 12.66
C ARG A 35 8.84 -6.39 11.59
N LEU A 36 8.27 -5.21 11.77
CA LEU A 36 7.48 -4.55 10.72
C LEU A 36 8.37 -3.92 9.66
N TYR A 37 9.57 -3.46 10.05
CA TYR A 37 10.53 -2.81 9.18
C TYR A 37 11.96 -3.02 9.66
N CYS A 38 12.91 -3.00 8.72
CA CYS A 38 14.34 -3.05 9.02
C CYS A 38 15.11 -2.31 7.91
N PHE A 39 15.68 -1.13 8.22
CA PHE A 39 16.36 -0.29 7.24
C PHE A 39 17.33 -1.08 6.35
N ASN A 40 18.27 -1.83 6.92
CA ASN A 40 19.24 -2.60 6.14
C ASN A 40 18.60 -3.60 5.15
N THR A 41 17.50 -4.26 5.55
CA THR A 41 16.79 -5.21 4.66
C THR A 41 16.10 -4.49 3.50
N PHE A 42 15.40 -3.38 3.79
CA PHE A 42 14.62 -2.68 2.77
C PHE A 42 15.48 -1.77 1.89
N SER A 43 16.57 -1.20 2.41
CA SER A 43 17.55 -0.46 1.61
C SER A 43 18.19 -1.34 0.55
N ALA A 44 18.42 -2.63 0.85
CA ALA A 44 18.91 -3.62 -0.13
C ALA A 44 17.90 -3.91 -1.25
N LEU A 45 16.60 -3.63 -1.05
CA LEU A 45 15.55 -3.71 -2.07
C LEU A 45 15.41 -2.42 -2.90
N GLY A 46 16.30 -1.46 -2.72
CA GLY A 46 16.25 -0.18 -3.41
C GLY A 46 15.37 0.87 -2.73
N LEU A 47 15.02 0.68 -1.45
CA LEU A 47 14.45 1.76 -0.64
C LEU A 47 15.55 2.84 -0.43
N LYS A 48 15.55 3.87 -1.27
CA LYS A 48 16.58 4.92 -1.27
C LYS A 48 16.42 5.93 -0.14
N LYS A 49 15.20 6.07 0.39
CA LYS A 49 14.80 7.06 1.39
C LYS A 49 14.51 6.37 2.72
N THR A 50 14.83 7.02 3.84
CA THR A 50 14.46 6.55 5.17
C THR A 50 12.98 6.82 5.45
N VAL A 51 12.39 6.08 6.41
CA VAL A 51 11.04 6.37 6.90
C VAL A 51 11.04 7.72 7.61
N GLN A 52 10.16 8.61 7.17
CA GLN A 52 9.99 9.97 7.70
C GLN A 52 8.70 10.13 8.51
N GLN A 53 7.68 9.32 8.20
CA GLN A 53 6.38 9.41 8.83
C GLN A 53 5.75 8.02 8.98
N MET A 54 4.98 7.84 10.05
CA MET A 54 4.16 6.65 10.28
C MET A 54 2.73 7.06 10.54
N ASN A 55 1.80 6.42 9.85
CA ASN A 55 0.37 6.64 10.04
C ASN A 55 -0.29 5.36 10.53
N ARG A 56 -1.41 5.51 11.24
CA ARG A 56 -2.34 4.43 11.55
C ARG A 56 -3.74 4.88 11.17
N SER A 57 -4.49 4.01 10.51
CA SER A 57 -5.91 4.24 10.23
C SER A 57 -6.74 3.14 10.86
N PHE A 58 -7.97 3.48 11.24
CA PHE A 58 -8.98 2.54 11.72
C PHE A 58 -10.24 2.70 10.87
N THR A 59 -10.74 1.60 10.34
CA THR A 59 -11.92 1.58 9.46
C THR A 59 -12.92 0.58 10.00
N VAL A 60 -14.08 1.10 10.41
CA VAL A 60 -15.09 0.35 11.16
C VAL A 60 -15.79 -0.67 10.28
N GLN A 61 -16.31 -0.24 9.13
CA GLN A 61 -17.23 -1.04 8.34
C GLN A 61 -16.50 -1.89 7.29
N LYS A 62 -16.83 -3.18 7.21
CA LYS A 62 -16.47 -4.06 6.08
C LYS A 62 -16.99 -3.52 4.76
N GLY A 63 -16.18 -3.62 3.70
CA GLY A 63 -16.49 -3.12 2.36
C GLY A 63 -16.13 -1.64 2.13
N SER A 64 -15.64 -0.94 3.16
CA SER A 64 -15.19 0.44 3.06
C SER A 64 -13.95 0.54 2.17
N VAL A 65 -13.90 1.54 1.29
CA VAL A 65 -12.76 1.84 0.43
C VAL A 65 -12.11 3.17 0.83
N ARG A 66 -10.78 3.17 0.91
CA ARG A 66 -9.96 4.39 1.02
C ARG A 66 -8.95 4.42 -0.10
N GLY A 67 -8.77 5.57 -0.75
CA GLY A 67 -7.80 5.72 -1.84
C GLY A 67 -8.42 6.35 -3.09
N MET A 68 -7.74 6.35 -4.23
CA MET A 68 -6.36 5.91 -4.43
C MET A 68 -5.43 7.11 -4.23
N HIS A 69 -4.46 7.05 -3.32
CA HIS A 69 -3.69 8.22 -2.87
C HIS A 69 -2.21 8.15 -3.22
N PHE A 70 -1.64 9.30 -3.58
CA PHE A 70 -0.22 9.49 -3.85
C PHE A 70 0.21 10.94 -3.54
N GLN A 71 1.51 11.19 -3.51
CA GLN A 71 2.07 12.55 -3.52
C GLN A 71 2.82 12.80 -4.82
N ARG A 72 2.68 14.03 -5.36
CA ARG A 72 3.40 14.50 -6.53
C ARG A 72 4.83 14.90 -6.20
N ALA A 73 5.67 15.01 -7.23
CA ALA A 73 7.01 15.57 -7.09
C ALA A 73 6.94 17.00 -6.51
N PRO A 74 7.89 17.39 -5.65
CA PRO A 74 9.08 16.65 -5.20
C PRO A 74 8.86 15.68 -4.03
N MET A 75 7.65 15.53 -3.51
CA MET A 75 7.36 14.76 -2.28
C MET A 75 6.89 13.32 -2.52
N ILE A 76 7.25 12.75 -3.68
CA ILE A 76 6.92 11.35 -4.03
C ILE A 76 7.47 10.41 -2.96
N GLU A 77 6.66 9.41 -2.63
CA GLU A 77 6.86 8.54 -1.50
C GLU A 77 6.82 7.07 -1.89
N THR A 78 7.59 6.29 -1.13
CA THR A 78 7.46 4.85 -1.03
C THR A 78 6.68 4.55 0.25
N LYS A 79 5.73 3.63 0.16
CA LYS A 79 4.91 3.19 1.29
C LYS A 79 5.24 1.74 1.64
N LEU A 80 5.38 1.44 2.93
CA LEU A 80 5.23 0.08 3.44
C LEU A 80 3.94 0.01 4.24
N VAL A 81 2.96 -0.72 3.73
CA VAL A 81 1.62 -0.80 4.33
C VAL A 81 1.36 -2.18 4.89
N SER A 82 0.71 -2.25 6.05
CA SER A 82 0.40 -3.51 6.75
C SER A 82 -0.95 -3.41 7.42
N CYS A 83 -1.72 -4.50 7.38
CA CYS A 83 -2.93 -4.63 8.20
C CYS A 83 -2.55 -5.25 9.56
N THR A 84 -2.78 -4.50 10.65
CA THR A 84 -2.43 -4.92 12.02
C THR A 84 -3.63 -5.49 12.79
N ARG A 85 -4.85 -5.24 12.31
CA ARG A 85 -6.09 -5.81 12.83
C ARG A 85 -7.08 -5.97 11.68
N GLY A 86 -7.80 -7.09 11.65
CA GLY A 86 -8.74 -7.40 10.58
C GLY A 86 -8.05 -7.86 9.29
N GLU A 87 -8.72 -7.67 8.18
CA GLU A 87 -8.29 -8.08 6.85
C GLU A 87 -8.71 -7.05 5.80
N VAL A 88 -7.80 -6.72 4.88
CA VAL A 88 -8.04 -5.80 3.77
C VAL A 88 -7.57 -6.38 2.45
N PHE A 89 -8.19 -5.93 1.36
CA PHE A 89 -7.65 -6.05 0.00
C PHE A 89 -6.94 -4.75 -0.35
N ASP A 90 -5.60 -4.77 -0.29
CA ASP A 90 -4.74 -3.63 -0.51
C ASP A 90 -4.34 -3.55 -1.98
N VAL A 91 -4.44 -2.36 -2.58
CA VAL A 91 -4.28 -2.14 -4.02
C VAL A 91 -3.22 -1.07 -4.28
N ALA A 92 -2.32 -1.36 -5.22
CA ALA A 92 -1.37 -0.41 -5.77
C ALA A 92 -1.60 -0.24 -7.28
N VAL A 93 -1.52 1.00 -7.76
CA VAL A 93 -1.64 1.36 -9.18
C VAL A 93 -0.35 2.05 -9.62
N ASP A 94 0.26 1.58 -10.70
CA ASP A 94 1.48 2.17 -11.25
C ASP A 94 1.16 3.44 -12.06
N LEU A 95 1.68 4.59 -11.62
CA LEU A 95 1.44 5.88 -12.28
C LEU A 95 2.64 6.36 -13.11
N ARG A 96 3.68 5.57 -13.29
CA ARG A 96 4.88 5.99 -14.03
C ARG A 96 4.64 5.87 -15.53
N PRO A 97 4.70 6.96 -16.31
CA PRO A 97 4.37 6.93 -17.73
C PRO A 97 5.30 6.04 -18.56
N ASP A 98 6.58 5.94 -18.16
CA ASP A 98 7.59 5.12 -18.85
C ASP A 98 7.60 3.65 -18.39
N SER A 99 6.70 3.27 -17.45
CA SER A 99 6.61 1.90 -16.96
C SER A 99 5.87 0.99 -17.95
N PRO A 100 6.35 -0.25 -18.19
CA PRO A 100 5.60 -1.24 -18.97
C PRO A 100 4.25 -1.62 -18.30
N THR A 101 4.08 -1.29 -17.02
CA THR A 101 2.85 -1.53 -16.26
C THR A 101 2.07 -0.26 -15.96
N TYR A 102 2.27 0.83 -16.69
CA TYR A 102 1.53 2.09 -16.52
C TYR A 102 0.00 1.88 -16.50
N LEU A 103 -0.67 2.45 -15.49
CA LEU A 103 -2.10 2.32 -15.20
C LEU A 103 -2.58 0.88 -14.95
N LYS A 104 -1.68 -0.08 -14.75
CA LYS A 104 -2.03 -1.41 -14.25
C LYS A 104 -2.06 -1.38 -12.72
N TRP A 105 -2.88 -2.26 -12.15
CA TRP A 105 -3.03 -2.40 -10.72
C TRP A 105 -2.71 -3.83 -10.27
N HIS A 106 -2.36 -3.97 -9.00
CA HIS A 106 -2.20 -5.25 -8.33
C HIS A 106 -2.84 -5.16 -6.95
N GLY A 107 -3.53 -6.22 -6.55
CA GLY A 107 -4.16 -6.34 -5.24
C GLY A 107 -3.60 -7.51 -4.44
N GLU A 108 -3.41 -7.32 -3.14
CA GLU A 108 -2.96 -8.34 -2.19
C GLU A 108 -3.83 -8.31 -0.93
N VAL A 109 -4.14 -9.48 -0.39
CA VAL A 109 -4.84 -9.56 0.90
C VAL A 109 -3.84 -9.37 2.03
N LEU A 110 -4.03 -8.34 2.85
CA LEU A 110 -3.23 -8.08 4.04
C LEU A 110 -4.08 -8.29 5.29
N SER A 111 -3.56 -9.05 6.26
CA SER A 111 -4.25 -9.26 7.52
C SER A 111 -3.28 -9.42 8.69
N ALA A 112 -3.81 -9.27 9.90
CA ALA A 112 -3.05 -9.56 11.11
C ALA A 112 -2.59 -11.03 11.16
N SER A 113 -3.36 -11.95 10.58
CA SER A 113 -3.06 -13.39 10.60
C SER A 113 -2.04 -13.80 9.55
N ASN A 114 -2.11 -13.25 8.33
CA ASN A 114 -1.18 -13.61 7.26
C ASN A 114 0.16 -12.85 7.33
N ARG A 115 0.22 -11.79 8.13
CA ARG A 115 1.42 -10.96 8.38
C ARG A 115 2.07 -10.45 7.10
N ARG A 116 1.25 -10.19 6.09
CA ARG A 116 1.70 -9.60 4.83
C ARG A 116 1.74 -8.08 4.94
N SER A 117 2.67 -7.50 4.20
CA SER A 117 2.76 -6.08 3.89
C SER A 117 2.93 -5.93 2.39
N LEU A 118 2.63 -4.74 1.88
CA LEU A 118 2.95 -4.34 0.52
C LEU A 118 3.97 -3.20 0.56
N LEU A 119 5.11 -3.39 -0.11
CA LEU A 119 6.10 -2.35 -0.35
C LEU A 119 5.83 -1.70 -1.71
N ILE A 120 5.27 -0.50 -1.67
CA ILE A 120 4.75 0.26 -2.80
C ILE A 120 5.76 1.36 -3.13
N PRO A 121 6.51 1.27 -4.24
CA PRO A 121 7.59 2.21 -4.53
C PRO A 121 7.06 3.58 -4.97
N ASP A 122 7.98 4.54 -5.07
CA ASP A 122 7.74 5.86 -5.65
C ASP A 122 7.02 5.77 -7.00
N GLY A 123 6.04 6.65 -7.23
CA GLY A 123 5.28 6.72 -8.49
C GLY A 123 4.03 5.85 -8.54
N PHE A 124 3.52 5.38 -7.40
CA PHE A 124 2.30 4.58 -7.32
C PHE A 124 1.20 5.30 -6.53
N ALA A 125 -0.05 5.03 -6.89
CA ALA A 125 -1.19 5.30 -6.03
C ALA A 125 -1.54 4.08 -5.19
N HIS A 126 -2.03 4.32 -3.97
CA HIS A 126 -2.36 3.28 -2.99
C HIS A 126 -3.78 3.44 -2.45
N GLY A 127 -4.49 2.32 -2.27
CA GLY A 127 -5.78 2.28 -1.61
C GLY A 127 -6.09 0.88 -1.11
N PHE A 128 -7.19 0.69 -0.39
CA PHE A 128 -7.61 -0.62 0.08
C PHE A 128 -9.12 -0.71 0.28
N GLN A 129 -9.64 -1.93 0.28
CA GLN A 129 -10.99 -2.27 0.74
C GLN A 129 -10.94 -3.13 2.00
N THR A 130 -11.73 -2.82 3.02
CA THR A 130 -11.85 -3.68 4.21
C THR A 130 -12.63 -4.96 3.88
N LEU A 131 -12.09 -6.13 4.26
CA LEU A 131 -12.73 -7.44 4.10
C LEU A 131 -13.37 -7.95 5.39
N SER A 132 -13.04 -7.33 6.52
CA SER A 132 -13.67 -7.50 7.82
C SER A 132 -14.05 -6.15 8.41
N ASP A 133 -14.87 -6.16 9.46
CA ASP A 133 -15.04 -4.98 10.31
C ASP A 133 -13.76 -4.69 11.10
N ASP A 134 -13.68 -3.47 11.65
CA ASP A 134 -12.64 -3.02 12.56
C ASP A 134 -11.21 -3.26 12.05
N CYS A 135 -10.95 -2.83 10.82
CA CYS A 135 -9.63 -2.96 10.21
C CYS A 135 -8.69 -1.84 10.65
N GLU A 136 -7.46 -2.19 10.99
CA GLU A 136 -6.38 -1.24 11.26
C GLU A 136 -5.25 -1.39 10.26
N MET A 137 -4.88 -0.28 9.63
CA MET A 137 -3.74 -0.21 8.73
C MET A 137 -2.62 0.61 9.37
N LEU A 138 -1.40 0.12 9.23
CA LEU A 138 -0.17 0.83 9.54
C LEU A 138 0.55 1.17 8.24
N TYR A 139 1.08 2.39 8.17
CA TYR A 139 1.77 2.91 7.01
C TYR A 139 3.12 3.46 7.45
N LEU A 140 4.18 3.10 6.75
CA LEU A 140 5.47 3.78 6.81
C LEU A 140 5.67 4.55 5.51
N HIS A 141 5.99 5.83 5.61
CA HIS A 141 6.17 6.73 4.48
C HIS A 141 7.61 7.21 4.44
N THR A 142 8.20 7.25 3.25
CA THR A 142 9.58 7.75 3.06
C THR A 142 9.69 9.26 2.87
N THR A 143 8.58 9.98 2.82
CA THR A 143 8.52 11.45 2.84
C THR A 143 7.46 11.91 3.84
N ALA A 144 7.56 13.17 4.27
CA ALA A 144 6.53 13.79 5.09
C ALA A 144 5.31 14.12 4.24
N PHE A 145 4.15 14.22 4.89
CA PHE A 145 2.93 14.69 4.24
C PHE A 145 3.08 16.14 3.74
N ALA A 146 2.73 16.36 2.47
CA ALA A 146 2.71 17.68 1.83
C ALA A 146 1.34 17.90 1.18
N ALA A 147 0.49 18.68 1.85
CA ALA A 147 -0.93 18.83 1.49
C ALA A 147 -1.14 19.35 0.06
N GLU A 148 -0.27 20.26 -0.39
CA GLU A 148 -0.28 20.86 -1.72
C GLU A 148 0.18 19.90 -2.84
N LEU A 149 0.81 18.79 -2.48
CA LEU A 149 1.28 17.75 -3.40
C LEU A 149 0.48 16.45 -3.26
N ALA A 150 -0.35 16.34 -2.23
CA ALA A 150 -1.24 15.20 -2.03
C ALA A 150 -2.33 15.17 -3.11
N ASP A 151 -2.47 14.03 -3.78
CA ASP A 151 -3.42 13.86 -4.87
C ASP A 151 -3.95 12.42 -4.88
N GLY A 152 -4.90 12.14 -5.77
CA GLY A 152 -5.50 10.83 -5.85
C GLY A 152 -6.30 10.56 -7.11
N LEU A 153 -6.58 9.29 -7.33
CA LEU A 153 -7.46 8.79 -8.39
C LEU A 153 -8.76 8.27 -7.79
N ASN A 154 -9.82 8.30 -8.58
CA ASN A 154 -11.08 7.69 -8.18
C ASN A 154 -10.91 6.16 -8.08
N PRO A 155 -11.22 5.52 -6.94
CA PRO A 155 -11.14 4.06 -6.80
C PRO A 155 -12.07 3.28 -7.74
N LEU A 156 -13.12 3.93 -8.21
CA LEU A 156 -14.14 3.34 -9.10
C LEU A 156 -13.92 3.74 -10.56
N ASP A 157 -12.73 4.26 -10.88
CA ASP A 157 -12.41 4.68 -12.23
C ASP A 157 -12.47 3.50 -13.23
N PRO A 158 -13.28 3.59 -14.30
CA PRO A 158 -13.46 2.50 -15.25
C PRO A 158 -12.21 2.23 -16.10
N LYS A 159 -11.28 3.18 -16.23
CA LYS A 159 -10.00 2.99 -16.91
C LYS A 159 -9.02 2.17 -16.07
N LEU A 160 -9.07 2.32 -14.74
CA LEU A 160 -8.33 1.47 -13.82
C LEU A 160 -8.97 0.07 -13.72
N ALA A 161 -10.30 0.00 -13.71
CA ALA A 161 -11.07 -1.24 -13.62
C ALA A 161 -10.58 -2.15 -12.47
N ILE A 162 -10.42 -1.56 -11.28
CA ILE A 162 -10.02 -2.31 -10.08
C ILE A 162 -11.16 -3.25 -9.70
N THR A 163 -10.87 -4.55 -9.63
CA THR A 163 -11.83 -5.56 -9.18
C THR A 163 -11.85 -5.58 -7.66
N TRP A 164 -12.65 -4.70 -7.05
CA TRP A 164 -12.90 -4.73 -5.61
C TRP A 164 -13.67 -6.01 -5.23
N PRO A 165 -13.18 -6.81 -4.26
CA PRO A 165 -13.76 -8.12 -3.95
C PRO A 165 -15.15 -8.07 -3.30
N LEU A 166 -15.54 -6.93 -2.73
CA LEU A 166 -16.85 -6.71 -2.12
C LEU A 166 -17.54 -5.51 -2.75
N ALA A 167 -18.86 -5.44 -2.61
CA ALA A 167 -19.57 -4.19 -2.85
C ALA A 167 -19.03 -3.09 -1.93
N VAL A 168 -18.83 -1.89 -2.48
CA VAL A 168 -18.38 -0.74 -1.69
C VAL A 168 -19.51 -0.29 -0.79
N THR A 169 -19.28 -0.35 0.52
CA THR A 169 -20.27 0.04 1.54
C THR A 169 -20.09 1.49 1.96
N GLU A 170 -18.85 1.95 2.04
CA GLU A 170 -18.51 3.31 2.43
C GLU A 170 -17.24 3.80 1.73
N MET A 171 -17.18 5.10 1.44
CA MET A 171 -16.03 5.78 0.85
C MET A 171 -16.09 7.26 1.24
N SER A 172 -14.95 7.92 1.44
CA SER A 172 -14.98 9.35 1.79
C SER A 172 -15.51 10.21 0.63
N PRO A 173 -16.17 11.35 0.88
CA PRO A 173 -16.57 12.27 -0.19
C PRO A 173 -15.37 12.74 -1.04
N GLY A 174 -14.19 12.89 -0.44
CA GLY A 174 -12.97 13.26 -1.16
C GLY A 174 -12.53 12.22 -2.17
N ASP A 175 -12.68 10.93 -1.84
CA ASP A 175 -12.34 9.82 -2.74
C ASP A 175 -13.42 9.62 -3.81
N GLN A 176 -14.70 9.70 -3.43
CA GLN A 176 -15.84 9.58 -4.35
C GLN A 176 -15.81 10.66 -5.44
N ASN A 177 -15.45 11.89 -5.06
CA ASN A 177 -15.46 13.05 -5.95
C ASN A 177 -14.14 13.25 -6.70
N ARG A 178 -13.19 12.30 -6.62
CA ARG A 178 -12.00 12.36 -7.47
C ARG A 178 -12.41 12.31 -8.93
N PRO A 179 -11.81 13.17 -9.79
CA PRO A 179 -12.11 13.14 -11.21
C PRO A 179 -11.71 11.80 -11.82
N MET A 180 -12.49 11.35 -12.79
CA MET A 180 -12.14 10.18 -13.59
C MET A 180 -10.95 10.50 -14.49
N LEU A 181 -10.13 9.49 -14.78
CA LEU A 181 -9.00 9.54 -15.66
C LEU A 181 -9.45 9.85 -17.08
N THR A 182 -8.84 10.88 -17.64
CA THR A 182 -9.02 11.28 -19.03
C THR A 182 -7.78 10.89 -19.87
N ALA A 183 -7.76 11.28 -21.15
CA ALA A 183 -6.58 11.09 -22.01
C ALA A 183 -5.43 12.04 -21.63
N GLU A 184 -5.73 13.11 -20.90
CA GLU A 184 -4.77 14.12 -20.47
C GLU A 184 -3.96 13.67 -19.25
N PHE A 185 -4.37 12.64 -18.51
CA PHE A 185 -3.60 12.15 -17.37
C PHE A 185 -2.25 11.57 -17.82
N LYS A 186 -1.16 12.26 -17.47
CA LYS A 186 0.22 11.93 -17.84
C LYS A 186 0.98 11.10 -16.80
N GLY A 187 0.33 10.71 -15.71
CA GLY A 187 0.99 9.96 -14.63
C GLY A 187 1.82 10.83 -13.70
N LEU A 188 2.75 10.18 -13.01
CA LEU A 188 3.73 10.79 -12.11
C LEU A 188 5.12 10.73 -12.74
N ILE A 189 5.75 11.88 -12.85
CA ILE A 189 7.19 11.98 -13.15
C ILE A 189 7.92 11.75 -11.83
N VAL A 190 8.68 10.66 -11.74
CA VAL A 190 9.40 10.20 -10.54
C VAL A 190 10.87 10.58 -10.60
#